data_AF-A0A671Q2P4-F1
#
_entry.id   AF-A0A671Q2P4-F1
#
_cell.length_a   1.000
_cell.length_b   1.000
_cell.length_c   1.000
_cell.angle_alpha   90.00
_cell.angle_beta   90.00
_cell.angle_gamma   90.00
#
_symmetry.space_group_name_H-M   'P 1'
#
loop_
_entity.id
_entity.type
_entity.pdbx_description
1 polymer ?
#
loop_
_entity_poly.entity_id
_entity_poly.type
_entity_poly.pdbx_seq_one_letter_code
_entity_poly.pdbx_strand_id
1 'polypeptide(L)'
;MSFSSPVSEDATVGTAIAIVSVKDVDAGDNGHVVCTVDRNTPFKLNSSLRNYYTLVTDAALDRECVTEYNITITATDSGSPAQKTLNLKVSDVNDNPPRFQKTIYTTYVAENNPPGLSIFTLSAQDDDWNQNARVSYLLDETTVGGSPVSSFISVNADSGVVHALRVKSFDFEQLKWFAFNVTARDGGSPPLSSEVTITINIQDENDNAPQVLYPVQTGASVVAEIVPRAADVGYLVTKVVAVDVDSGQNAWLSYKLQKATDRALFEVVLDKDAVKQKLTVVVEDKGQPSRSAVVSINVAVADSFPEVLSEFTDFTHEKQYDDNLTFYLVLALAAVSFLFITCVVVIISVKIYRWRQSRFLYQSNLPVIPYYPPHYADTGVTGTLPHGYNYEVCITTDSRKSDCKFSTLDNFVLSLQCQADGDRNMEMVLQKPLDRENK
;
A
#
# COMPACT_ATOMS: atom_id res chain seq x y z
N MET A 1 59.17 23.71 24.57
CA MET A 1 58.37 23.22 23.43
C MET A 1 56.91 23.50 23.74
N SER A 2 56.21 24.19 22.85
CA SER A 2 54.75 24.28 22.88
C SER A 2 54.19 23.32 21.83
N PHE A 3 53.11 22.59 22.15
CA PHE A 3 52.50 21.60 21.26
C PHE A 3 50.98 21.66 21.42
N SER A 4 50.27 21.85 20.30
CA SER A 4 48.82 21.84 20.23
C SER A 4 48.35 20.49 19.69
N SER A 5 47.49 19.82 20.45
CA SER A 5 46.78 18.61 20.03
C SER A 5 45.45 18.53 20.78
N PRO A 6 44.34 18.17 20.12
CA PRO A 6 44.23 17.83 18.70
C PRO A 6 44.33 19.04 17.75
N VAL A 7 44.47 18.78 16.45
CA VAL A 7 44.38 19.76 15.36
C VAL A 7 43.21 19.38 14.45
N SER A 8 42.38 20.35 14.10
CA SER A 8 41.22 20.14 13.22
C SER A 8 41.63 19.68 11.83
N GLU A 9 40.87 18.78 11.22
CA GLU A 9 41.15 18.34 9.85
C GLU A 9 40.92 19.44 8.81
N ASP A 10 39.95 20.33 9.07
CA ASP A 10 39.70 21.53 8.26
C ASP A 10 40.74 22.65 8.46
N ALA A 11 41.81 22.39 9.24
CA ALA A 11 42.87 23.34 9.46
C ALA A 11 43.59 23.69 8.15
N THR A 12 43.61 24.98 7.82
CA THR A 12 44.28 25.47 6.60
C THR A 12 45.77 25.12 6.59
N VAL A 13 46.32 24.93 5.38
CA VAL A 13 47.76 24.71 5.19
C VAL A 13 48.56 25.88 5.76
N GLY A 14 49.59 25.58 6.56
CA GLY A 14 50.41 26.55 7.28
C GLY A 14 50.00 26.78 8.74
N THR A 15 48.99 26.06 9.25
CA THR A 15 48.57 26.11 10.65
C THR A 15 49.71 25.64 11.56
N ALA A 16 50.04 26.44 12.58
CA ALA A 16 51.11 26.13 13.53
C ALA A 16 50.65 25.12 14.59
N ILE A 17 51.37 23.99 14.67
CA ILE A 17 51.07 22.86 15.55
C ILE A 17 51.97 22.90 16.78
N ALA A 18 53.27 23.16 16.58
CA ALA A 18 54.25 23.19 17.66
C ALA A 18 55.32 24.26 17.44
N ILE A 19 55.87 24.74 18.55
CA ILE A 19 57.09 25.55 18.57
C ILE A 19 58.18 24.75 19.28
N VAL A 20 59.25 24.47 18.54
CA VAL A 20 60.39 23.67 18.95
C VAL A 20 61.58 24.59 19.17
N SER A 21 62.09 24.61 20.39
CA SER A 21 63.32 25.31 20.77
C SER A 21 64.43 24.28 20.92
N VAL A 22 65.54 24.50 20.24
CA VAL A 22 66.71 23.62 20.28
C VAL A 22 67.79 24.30 21.10
N LYS A 23 68.47 23.56 21.96
CA LYS A 23 69.58 24.09 22.76
C LYS A 23 70.73 23.11 22.71
N ASP A 24 71.86 23.61 22.22
CA ASP A 24 73.14 22.93 22.25
C ASP A 24 74.04 23.57 23.32
N VAL A 25 74.87 22.77 23.97
CA VAL A 25 75.85 23.23 24.97
C VAL A 25 77.23 23.46 24.35
N ASP A 26 77.46 22.96 23.14
CA ASP A 26 78.74 23.05 22.45
C ASP A 26 78.96 24.43 21.81
N ALA A 27 80.23 24.78 21.60
CA ALA A 27 80.64 26.05 21.00
C ALA A 27 81.16 25.85 19.57
N GLY A 28 81.07 26.90 18.75
CA GLY A 28 81.50 26.85 17.35
C GLY A 28 80.55 26.04 16.46
N ASP A 29 81.08 25.38 15.43
CA ASP A 29 80.29 24.60 14.46
C ASP A 29 79.61 23.37 15.09
N ASN A 30 80.10 22.91 16.25
CA ASN A 30 79.48 21.85 17.03
C ASN A 30 78.18 22.30 17.73
N GLY A 31 77.99 23.61 17.95
CA GLY A 31 76.75 24.17 18.52
C GLY A 31 75.71 24.55 17.47
N HIS A 32 75.96 24.29 16.18
CA HIS A 32 75.03 24.62 15.10
C HIS A 32 74.10 23.43 14.79
N VAL A 33 72.83 23.53 15.22
CA VAL A 33 71.86 22.45 15.09
C VAL A 33 70.83 22.71 14.00
N VAL A 34 70.65 21.72 13.13
CA VAL A 34 69.61 21.70 12.08
C VAL A 34 68.51 20.73 12.49
N CYS A 35 67.26 21.17 12.47
CA CYS A 35 66.10 20.29 12.69
C CYS A 35 65.43 19.89 11.38
N THR A 36 65.08 18.61 11.28
CA THR A 36 64.35 18.03 10.16
C THR A 36 63.17 17.20 10.66
N VAL A 37 62.10 17.18 9.88
CA VAL A 37 60.93 16.31 10.06
C VAL A 37 60.84 15.34 8.88
N ASP A 38 60.20 14.19 9.09
CA ASP A 38 59.99 13.20 8.02
C ASP A 38 59.19 13.80 6.85
N ARG A 39 59.75 13.65 5.64
CA ARG A 39 59.18 14.18 4.39
C ARG A 39 57.95 13.41 3.91
N ASN A 40 57.71 12.22 4.45
CA ASN A 40 56.54 11.41 4.13
C ASN A 40 55.29 11.81 4.93
N THR A 41 55.39 12.84 5.77
CA THR A 41 54.28 13.34 6.57
C THR A 41 53.77 14.68 6.02
N PRO A 42 52.48 15.03 6.19
CA PRO A 42 51.90 16.29 5.68
C PRO A 42 52.32 17.51 6.52
N PHE A 43 53.54 17.52 7.08
CA PHE A 43 54.04 18.54 7.99
C PHE A 43 55.41 19.02 7.57
N LYS A 44 55.69 20.31 7.83
CA LYS A 44 56.99 20.92 7.60
C LYS A 44 57.45 21.75 8.79
N LEU A 45 58.77 21.92 8.91
CA LEU A 45 59.38 22.80 9.88
C LEU A 45 59.79 24.11 9.20
N ASN A 46 59.23 25.22 9.65
CA ASN A 46 59.66 26.56 9.28
C ASN A 46 60.65 27.09 10.33
N SER A 47 61.81 27.58 9.90
CA SER A 47 62.77 28.24 10.79
C SER A 47 62.38 29.70 10.97
N SER A 48 62.00 30.08 12.20
CA SER A 48 61.48 31.43 12.50
C SER A 48 62.59 32.34 13.04
N LEU A 49 63.42 31.82 13.95
CA LEU A 49 64.57 32.50 14.56
C LEU A 49 65.70 31.48 14.79
N ARG A 50 66.94 31.93 15.06
CA ARG A 50 68.06 31.02 15.38
C ARG A 50 67.64 30.09 16.54
N ASN A 51 67.69 28.79 16.30
CA ASN A 51 67.32 27.71 17.24
C ASN A 51 65.82 27.59 17.58
N TYR A 52 64.93 28.27 16.86
CA TYR A 52 63.48 28.14 17.00
C TYR A 52 62.83 27.72 15.68
N TYR A 53 62.11 26.60 15.72
CA TYR A 53 61.39 26.04 14.60
C TYR A 53 59.89 25.98 14.90
N THR A 54 59.07 26.27 13.91
CA THR A 54 57.61 26.14 13.97
C THR A 54 57.21 24.96 13.09
N LEU A 55 56.61 23.94 13.69
CA LEU A 55 55.99 22.83 12.97
C LEU A 55 54.63 23.31 12.46
N VAL A 56 54.42 23.24 11.14
CA VAL A 56 53.19 23.66 10.48
C VAL A 56 52.64 22.57 9.56
N THR A 57 51.34 22.62 9.27
CA THR A 57 50.72 21.79 8.22
C THR A 57 51.27 22.19 6.84
N ASP A 58 51.59 21.19 6.01
CA ASP A 58 52.04 21.38 4.62
C ASP A 58 51.01 20.90 3.59
N ALA A 59 50.10 20.01 3.99
CA ALA A 59 48.95 19.58 3.21
C ALA A 59 47.66 19.62 4.06
N ALA A 60 46.51 19.49 3.41
CA ALA A 60 45.23 19.31 4.08
C ALA A 60 45.26 18.01 4.91
N LEU A 61 44.61 18.05 6.06
CA LEU A 61 44.43 16.89 6.92
C LEU A 61 43.04 16.30 6.63
N ASP A 62 42.91 14.99 6.86
CA ASP A 62 41.70 14.23 6.66
C ASP A 62 41.74 13.10 7.70
N ARG A 63 40.81 13.16 8.65
CA ARG A 63 40.76 12.26 9.80
C ARG A 63 40.25 10.88 9.39
N GLU A 64 39.35 10.80 8.42
CA GLU A 64 38.82 9.55 7.85
C GLU A 64 39.95 8.74 7.19
N CYS A 65 40.92 9.43 6.60
CA CYS A 65 42.15 8.82 6.08
C CYS A 65 43.14 8.46 7.19
N VAL A 66 43.51 9.42 8.06
CA VAL A 66 44.52 9.21 9.12
C VAL A 66 44.14 9.97 10.40
N THR A 67 43.81 9.21 11.45
CA THR A 67 43.34 9.76 12.74
C THR A 67 44.46 10.32 13.63
N GLU A 68 45.67 9.77 13.53
CA GLU A 68 46.81 10.16 14.37
C GLU A 68 48.13 10.11 13.59
N TYR A 69 49.01 11.08 13.86
CA TYR A 69 50.34 11.16 13.28
C TYR A 69 51.43 11.08 14.37
N ASN A 70 52.43 10.24 14.15
CA ASN A 70 53.63 10.18 14.97
C ASN A 70 54.77 10.97 14.28
N ILE A 71 54.83 12.27 14.59
CA ILE A 71 55.74 13.21 13.95
C ILE A 71 57.09 13.15 14.67
N THR A 72 58.11 12.59 14.02
CA THR A 72 59.46 12.53 14.59
C THR A 72 60.32 13.68 14.09
N ILE A 73 60.76 14.52 15.02
CA ILE A 73 61.66 15.64 14.77
C ILE A 73 63.07 15.18 15.14
N THR A 74 63.99 15.28 14.18
CA THR A 74 65.41 14.97 14.37
C THR A 74 66.19 16.28 14.40
N ALA A 75 66.99 16.49 15.43
CA ALA A 75 67.93 17.58 15.58
C ALA A 75 69.34 17.04 15.36
N THR A 76 70.08 17.61 14.41
CA THR A 76 71.41 17.14 14.01
C THR A 76 72.41 18.29 14.11
N ASP A 77 73.47 18.05 14.88
CA ASP A 77 74.68 18.86 15.03
C ASP A 77 75.86 18.16 14.32
N SER A 78 77.11 18.55 14.62
CA SER A 78 78.31 17.84 14.15
C SER A 78 78.59 16.53 14.93
N GLY A 79 77.70 16.15 15.85
CA GLY A 79 77.78 14.99 16.73
C GLY A 79 76.71 13.94 16.45
N SER A 80 76.01 13.48 17.49
CA SER A 80 74.99 12.41 17.40
C SER A 80 73.58 13.02 17.37
N PRO A 81 72.71 12.62 16.41
CA PRO A 81 71.40 13.23 16.26
C PRO A 81 70.47 12.92 17.44
N ALA A 82 69.79 13.94 17.95
CA ALA A 82 68.74 13.79 18.95
C ALA A 82 67.36 13.71 18.28
N GLN A 83 66.48 12.84 18.77
CA GLN A 83 65.13 12.66 18.21
C GLN A 83 64.05 12.90 19.26
N LYS A 84 62.93 13.47 18.82
CA LYS A 84 61.71 13.61 19.62
C LYS A 84 60.48 13.37 18.76
N THR A 85 59.64 12.44 19.20
CA THR A 85 58.37 12.11 18.54
C THR A 85 57.21 12.82 19.23
N LEU A 86 56.32 13.42 18.44
CA LEU A 86 55.08 14.05 18.85
C LEU A 86 53.92 13.20 18.34
N ASN A 87 53.02 12.80 19.22
CA ASN A 87 51.76 12.14 18.82
C ASN A 87 50.70 13.24 18.65
N LEU A 88 50.36 13.52 17.39
CA LEU A 88 49.34 14.48 17.01
C LEU A 88 48.04 13.76 16.68
N LYS A 89 46.97 14.12 17.37
CA LYS A 89 45.61 13.66 17.05
C LYS A 89 44.93 14.65 16.11
N VAL A 90 44.24 14.15 15.10
CA VAL A 90 43.37 14.95 14.24
C VAL A 90 41.98 14.98 14.87
N SER A 91 41.39 16.17 15.05
CA SER A 91 40.01 16.30 15.50
C SER A 91 39.06 16.35 14.31
N ASP A 92 37.94 15.65 14.49
CA ASP A 92 36.86 15.46 13.53
C ASP A 92 36.06 16.75 13.27
N VAL A 93 35.66 16.94 12.03
CA VAL A 93 34.75 17.96 11.51
C VAL A 93 33.62 17.24 10.78
N ASN A 94 32.39 17.75 10.91
CA ASN A 94 31.22 17.13 10.27
C ASN A 94 31.18 17.45 8.76
N ASP A 95 31.92 16.69 7.95
CA ASP A 95 32.03 16.91 6.51
C ASP A 95 31.58 15.71 5.65
N ASN A 96 31.25 14.57 6.27
CA ASN A 96 30.63 13.44 5.57
C ASN A 96 29.15 13.30 5.96
N PRO A 97 28.20 13.39 5.01
CA PRO A 97 26.81 13.08 5.30
C PRO A 97 26.61 11.56 5.50
N PRO A 98 25.58 11.14 6.27
CA PRO A 98 25.18 9.74 6.32
C PRO A 98 24.86 9.21 4.91
N ARG A 99 25.27 7.98 4.57
CA ARG A 99 25.06 7.37 3.25
C ARG A 99 24.36 6.03 3.34
N PHE A 100 23.25 5.90 2.60
CA PHE A 100 22.58 4.62 2.39
C PHE A 100 23.32 3.77 1.34
N GLN A 101 23.21 2.44 1.44
CA GLN A 101 23.78 1.53 0.45
C GLN A 101 23.04 1.56 -0.89
N LYS A 102 21.76 1.92 -0.87
CA LYS A 102 20.88 1.99 -2.05
C LYS A 102 20.07 3.28 -2.01
N THR A 103 19.73 3.80 -3.17
CA THR A 103 18.83 4.95 -3.33
C THR A 103 17.36 4.56 -3.23
N ILE A 104 17.04 3.30 -3.51
CA ILE A 104 15.69 2.73 -3.43
C ILE A 104 15.74 1.36 -2.74
N TYR A 105 14.89 1.16 -1.75
CA TYR A 105 14.63 -0.15 -1.14
C TYR A 105 13.24 -0.64 -1.54
N THR A 106 13.13 -1.88 -1.98
CA THR A 106 11.84 -2.53 -2.28
C THR A 106 11.66 -3.73 -1.36
N THR A 107 10.53 -3.79 -0.68
CA THR A 107 10.18 -4.91 0.22
C THR A 107 8.74 -5.35 0.01
N TYR A 108 8.39 -6.50 0.57
CA TYR A 108 7.09 -7.13 0.49
C TYR A 108 6.56 -7.38 1.89
N VAL A 109 5.27 -7.14 2.08
CA VAL A 109 4.57 -7.41 3.34
C VAL A 109 3.24 -8.08 3.03
N ALA A 110 2.92 -9.17 3.70
CA ALA A 110 1.59 -9.75 3.61
C ALA A 110 0.56 -8.76 4.16
N GLU A 111 -0.62 -8.73 3.56
CA GLU A 111 -1.75 -8.07 4.20
C GLU A 111 -2.14 -8.76 5.51
N ASN A 112 -3.06 -8.15 6.27
CA ASN A 112 -3.51 -8.70 7.55
C ASN A 112 -2.38 -9.01 8.56
N ASN A 113 -1.22 -8.38 8.39
CA ASN A 113 -0.05 -8.62 9.21
C ASN A 113 -0.27 -8.20 10.67
N PRO A 114 0.43 -8.84 11.64
CA PRO A 114 0.30 -8.46 13.03
C PRO A 114 0.79 -7.01 13.25
N PRO A 115 0.15 -6.27 14.17
CA PRO A 115 0.59 -4.92 14.52
C PRO A 115 2.01 -4.90 15.08
N GLY A 116 2.80 -3.89 14.69
CA GLY A 116 4.19 -3.74 15.13
C GLY A 116 5.16 -4.67 14.43
N LEU A 117 4.72 -5.41 13.39
CA LEU A 117 5.59 -6.25 12.57
C LEU A 117 6.78 -5.42 12.07
N SER A 118 7.99 -5.90 12.35
CA SER A 118 9.22 -5.38 11.76
C SER A 118 9.28 -5.85 10.31
N ILE A 119 9.14 -4.92 9.37
CA ILE A 119 9.15 -5.23 7.93
C ILE A 119 10.59 -5.43 7.48
N PHE A 120 11.47 -4.47 7.78
CA PHE A 120 12.90 -4.52 7.47
C PHE A 120 13.66 -3.43 8.24
N THR A 121 15.00 -3.43 8.12
CA THR A 121 15.88 -2.47 8.80
C THR A 121 16.66 -1.65 7.78
N LEU A 122 16.56 -0.33 7.89
CA LEU A 122 17.38 0.62 7.16
C LEU A 122 18.76 0.77 7.79
N SER A 123 19.76 1.04 6.96
CA SER A 123 21.10 1.33 7.43
C SER A 123 21.75 2.38 6.55
N ALA A 124 22.09 3.52 7.16
CA ALA A 124 23.01 4.50 6.62
C ALA A 124 24.30 4.47 7.44
N GLN A 125 25.42 4.75 6.78
CA GLN A 125 26.75 4.80 7.37
C GLN A 125 27.33 6.19 7.22
N ASP A 126 27.97 6.66 8.27
CA ASP A 126 28.61 7.95 8.35
C ASP A 126 30.07 7.72 8.74
N ASP A 127 31.00 8.35 8.02
CA ASP A 127 32.44 8.10 8.15
C ASP A 127 33.09 8.95 9.25
N ASP A 128 32.38 9.98 9.73
CA ASP A 128 32.83 10.92 10.76
C ASP A 128 32.96 10.24 12.14
N TRP A 129 33.24 11.00 13.20
CA TRP A 129 33.42 10.45 14.54
C TRP A 129 32.30 10.91 15.51
N ASN A 130 31.74 9.94 16.22
CA ASN A 130 30.98 10.14 17.46
C ASN A 130 29.65 10.81 17.17
N GLN A 131 29.51 12.09 17.54
CA GLN A 131 28.26 12.82 17.34
C GLN A 131 28.05 13.14 15.85
N ASN A 132 29.14 13.40 15.12
CA ASN A 132 29.13 13.65 13.67
C ASN A 132 28.78 12.38 12.89
N ALA A 133 29.16 11.19 13.38
CA ALA A 133 28.68 9.92 12.81
C ALA A 133 27.39 9.35 13.42
N ARG A 134 26.75 10.05 14.37
CA ARG A 134 25.55 9.52 15.05
C ARG A 134 24.31 9.69 14.17
N VAL A 135 24.04 8.70 13.35
CA VAL A 135 22.88 8.68 12.45
C VAL A 135 21.56 8.53 13.21
N SER A 136 20.57 9.32 12.80
CA SER A 136 19.17 9.21 13.18
C SER A 136 18.27 9.15 11.95
N TYR A 137 17.22 8.31 11.99
CA TYR A 137 16.30 8.12 10.87
C TYR A 137 14.98 8.86 11.12
N LEU A 138 14.50 9.59 10.12
CA LEU A 138 13.28 10.37 10.17
C LEU A 138 12.37 9.98 9.00
N LEU A 139 11.12 9.62 9.30
CA LEU A 139 10.11 9.36 8.29
C LEU A 139 9.58 10.68 7.74
N ASP A 140 9.65 10.86 6.43
CA ASP A 140 9.13 12.05 5.77
C ASP A 140 7.62 11.92 5.59
N GLU A 141 6.89 12.90 6.11
CA GLU A 141 5.43 12.85 6.13
C GLU A 141 4.87 13.07 4.72
N THR A 142 4.20 12.05 4.20
CA THR A 142 3.59 12.03 2.87
C THR A 142 2.19 11.44 2.97
N THR A 143 1.32 11.69 1.98
CA THR A 143 -0.04 11.15 1.97
C THR A 143 -0.12 9.94 1.05
N VAL A 144 -0.55 8.80 1.59
CA VAL A 144 -0.78 7.53 0.89
C VAL A 144 -2.25 7.16 1.02
N GLY A 145 -2.96 6.98 -0.10
CA GLY A 145 -4.37 6.60 -0.08
C GLY A 145 -5.27 7.57 0.70
N GLY A 146 -4.97 8.88 0.66
CA GLY A 146 -5.71 9.90 1.40
C GLY A 146 -5.44 9.92 2.91
N SER A 147 -4.42 9.21 3.41
CA SER A 147 -4.02 9.22 4.82
C SER A 147 -2.52 9.44 4.98
N PRO A 148 -2.07 10.01 6.10
CA PRO A 148 -0.64 10.22 6.36
C PRO A 148 0.11 8.88 6.40
N VAL A 149 1.33 8.84 5.88
CA VAL A 149 2.17 7.63 5.87
C VAL A 149 2.47 7.16 7.30
N SER A 150 2.55 8.09 8.25
CA SER A 150 2.72 7.80 9.68
C SER A 150 1.52 7.07 10.30
N SER A 151 0.39 6.93 9.59
CA SER A 151 -0.71 6.04 10.02
C SER A 151 -0.49 4.57 9.67
N PHE A 152 0.35 4.30 8.68
CA PHE A 152 0.67 2.96 8.19
C PHE A 152 1.98 2.44 8.76
N ILE A 153 2.99 3.30 8.89
CA ILE A 153 4.36 2.91 9.22
C ILE A 153 5.01 3.84 10.23
N SER A 154 5.89 3.26 11.06
CA SER A 154 6.86 4.01 11.85
C SER A 154 8.28 3.54 11.55
N VAL A 155 9.24 4.45 11.71
CA VAL A 155 10.67 4.16 11.61
C VAL A 155 11.30 4.46 12.96
N ASN A 156 12.04 3.49 13.50
CA ASN A 156 12.80 3.72 14.72
C ASN A 156 14.00 4.64 14.43
N ALA A 157 14.08 5.76 15.15
CA ALA A 157 15.07 6.79 14.89
C ALA A 157 16.51 6.34 15.13
N ASP A 158 16.77 5.40 16.04
CA ASP A 158 18.13 4.94 16.36
C ASP A 158 18.50 3.65 15.60
N SER A 159 17.56 2.71 15.47
CA SER A 159 17.85 1.39 14.87
C SER A 159 17.55 1.30 13.37
N GLY A 160 16.79 2.25 12.81
CA GLY A 160 16.35 2.21 11.41
C GLY A 160 15.32 1.12 11.11
N VAL A 161 14.79 0.42 12.12
CA VAL A 161 13.76 -0.62 11.92
C VAL A 161 12.44 0.03 11.51
N VAL A 162 11.87 -0.48 10.42
CA VAL A 162 10.59 -0.04 9.86
C VAL A 162 9.49 -0.98 10.35
N HIS A 163 8.51 -0.43 11.08
CA HIS A 163 7.41 -1.18 11.66
C HIS A 163 6.07 -0.85 10.97
N ALA A 164 5.26 -1.88 10.74
CA ALA A 164 3.86 -1.72 10.37
C ALA A 164 3.02 -1.30 11.59
N LEU A 165 2.17 -0.29 11.43
CA LEU A 165 1.33 0.24 12.50
C LEU A 165 -0.08 -0.35 12.49
N ARG A 166 -0.70 -0.40 13.67
CA ARG A 166 -2.04 -0.99 13.88
C ARG A 166 -3.18 -0.18 13.28
N VAL A 167 -3.02 1.14 13.16
CA VAL A 167 -4.14 2.06 12.88
C VAL A 167 -4.72 1.81 11.50
N LYS A 168 -3.90 1.31 10.57
CA LYS A 168 -4.33 0.76 9.29
C LYS A 168 -3.58 -0.53 9.04
N SER A 169 -4.24 -1.67 9.20
CA SER A 169 -3.76 -2.92 8.61
C SER A 169 -3.64 -2.73 7.10
N PHE A 170 -2.63 -3.37 6.50
CA PHE A 170 -2.58 -3.47 5.05
C PHE A 170 -3.72 -4.37 4.58
N ASP A 171 -4.44 -3.89 3.58
CA ASP A 171 -5.57 -4.52 2.89
C ASP A 171 -5.23 -4.38 1.40
N PHE A 172 -5.02 -5.51 0.74
CA PHE A 172 -4.54 -5.58 -0.63
C PHE A 172 -5.58 -5.05 -1.63
N GLU A 173 -6.86 -5.26 -1.36
CA GLU A 173 -8.00 -4.79 -2.17
C GLU A 173 -8.06 -3.25 -2.17
N GLN A 174 -7.63 -2.60 -1.08
CA GLN A 174 -7.59 -1.15 -0.96
C GLN A 174 -6.28 -0.52 -1.46
N LEU A 175 -5.13 -1.11 -1.12
CA LEU A 175 -3.81 -0.55 -1.43
C LEU A 175 -2.83 -1.67 -1.75
N LYS A 176 -2.38 -1.75 -3.00
CA LYS A 176 -1.46 -2.82 -3.45
C LYS A 176 0.01 -2.52 -3.20
N TRP A 177 0.36 -1.23 -3.20
CA TRP A 177 1.72 -0.77 -2.96
C TRP A 177 1.71 0.71 -2.59
N PHE A 178 2.77 1.15 -1.93
CA PHE A 178 3.03 2.56 -1.70
C PHE A 178 4.53 2.81 -1.51
N ALA A 179 4.92 4.07 -1.66
CA ALA A 179 6.29 4.51 -1.45
C ALA A 179 6.35 5.72 -0.51
N PHE A 180 7.44 5.83 0.22
CA PHE A 180 7.72 6.93 1.14
C PHE A 180 9.22 7.16 1.25
N ASN A 181 9.59 8.33 1.75
CA ASN A 181 10.98 8.70 1.93
C ASN A 181 11.36 8.67 3.40
N VAL A 182 12.62 8.32 3.65
CA VAL A 182 13.25 8.39 4.97
C VAL A 182 14.53 9.19 4.84
N THR A 183 14.68 10.16 5.72
CA THR A 183 15.88 10.98 5.84
C THR A 183 16.78 10.41 6.95
N ALA A 184 18.02 10.08 6.63
CA ALA A 184 19.08 9.85 7.61
C ALA A 184 19.79 11.16 7.90
N ARG A 185 19.95 11.50 9.17
CA ARG A 185 20.58 12.75 9.61
C ARG A 185 21.56 12.49 10.75
N ASP A 186 22.74 13.06 10.64
CA ASP A 186 23.74 12.98 11.70
C ASP A 186 23.41 13.84 12.93
N GLY A 187 24.25 13.74 13.95
CA GLY A 187 24.18 14.57 15.14
C GLY A 187 25.04 15.82 15.12
N GLY A 188 25.71 16.12 14.00
CA GLY A 188 26.71 17.18 13.86
C GLY A 188 26.12 18.60 13.85
N SER A 189 27.00 19.59 13.82
CA SER A 189 26.62 21.01 13.81
C SER A 189 27.50 21.81 12.83
N PRO A 190 27.01 22.17 11.63
CA PRO A 190 25.66 21.91 11.13
C PRO A 190 25.43 20.43 10.86
N PRO A 191 24.18 19.96 10.95
CA PRO A 191 23.86 18.56 10.68
C PRO A 191 23.79 18.31 9.17
N LEU A 192 24.34 17.18 8.73
CA LEU A 192 24.23 16.70 7.36
C LEU A 192 23.23 15.54 7.28
N SER A 193 22.70 15.32 6.07
CA SER A 193 21.62 14.36 5.86
C SER A 193 21.59 13.81 4.44
N SER A 194 21.03 12.61 4.29
CA SER A 194 20.67 12.02 3.00
C SER A 194 19.27 11.42 3.05
N GLU A 195 18.66 11.25 1.88
CA GLU A 195 17.30 10.75 1.73
C GLU A 195 17.30 9.43 0.95
N VAL A 196 16.38 8.54 1.29
CA VAL A 196 16.15 7.27 0.57
C VAL A 196 14.67 7.01 0.35
N THR A 197 14.33 6.46 -0.82
CA THR A 197 12.96 6.06 -1.13
C THR A 197 12.76 4.58 -0.82
N ILE A 198 11.65 4.26 -0.16
CA ILE A 198 11.26 2.89 0.18
C ILE A 198 9.93 2.59 -0.49
N THR A 199 9.86 1.47 -1.19
CA THR A 199 8.63 0.95 -1.81
C THR A 199 8.22 -0.32 -1.09
N ILE A 200 6.97 -0.35 -0.64
CA ILE A 200 6.36 -1.52 -0.03
C ILE A 200 5.29 -2.05 -0.97
N ASN A 201 5.43 -3.31 -1.34
CA ASN A 201 4.42 -4.06 -2.06
C ASN A 201 3.64 -4.92 -1.06
N ILE A 202 2.33 -4.85 -1.11
CA ILE A 202 1.45 -5.66 -0.27
C ILE A 202 1.19 -6.97 -1.01
N GLN A 203 1.32 -8.09 -0.30
CA GLN A 203 1.05 -9.42 -0.83
C GLN A 203 -0.35 -9.83 -0.43
N ASP A 204 -1.12 -10.20 -1.45
CA ASP A 204 -2.48 -10.73 -1.39
C ASP A 204 -2.53 -12.06 -0.62
N GLU A 205 -3.40 -12.15 0.38
CA GLU A 205 -3.73 -13.36 1.13
C GLU A 205 -5.15 -13.79 0.78
N ASN A 206 -5.46 -15.09 0.89
CA ASN A 206 -6.81 -15.57 0.56
C ASN A 206 -7.79 -15.28 1.72
N ASP A 207 -8.15 -14.01 1.88
CA ASP A 207 -8.92 -13.50 3.01
C ASP A 207 -10.38 -13.15 2.67
N ASN A 208 -10.75 -13.18 1.38
CA ASN A 208 -12.13 -13.10 0.92
C ASN A 208 -12.61 -14.45 0.38
N ALA A 209 -13.91 -14.72 0.51
CA ALA A 209 -14.52 -15.93 -0.04
C ALA A 209 -15.28 -15.57 -1.33
N PRO A 210 -15.38 -16.50 -2.30
CA PRO A 210 -16.12 -16.26 -3.52
C PRO A 210 -17.56 -15.80 -3.24
N GLN A 211 -18.05 -14.80 -3.95
CA GLN A 211 -19.44 -14.35 -3.88
C GLN A 211 -20.20 -14.79 -5.14
N VAL A 212 -21.27 -15.57 -4.95
CA VAL A 212 -22.18 -15.95 -6.04
C VAL A 212 -23.14 -14.81 -6.33
N LEU A 213 -23.09 -14.26 -7.53
CA LEU A 213 -23.97 -13.19 -8.01
C LEU A 213 -25.23 -13.74 -8.69
N TYR A 214 -25.11 -14.92 -9.32
CA TYR A 214 -26.24 -15.59 -9.96
C TYR A 214 -26.16 -17.12 -9.81
N PRO A 215 -27.30 -17.81 -9.56
CA PRO A 215 -28.66 -17.26 -9.35
C PRO A 215 -28.83 -16.58 -7.98
N VAL A 216 -29.64 -15.51 -7.93
CA VAL A 216 -29.84 -14.68 -6.73
C VAL A 216 -30.48 -15.50 -5.59
N GLN A 217 -29.79 -15.59 -4.45
CA GLN A 217 -30.23 -16.37 -3.27
C GLN A 217 -31.04 -15.51 -2.28
N THR A 218 -32.17 -14.93 -2.72
CA THR A 218 -33.02 -14.15 -1.79
C THR A 218 -33.85 -15.08 -0.91
N GLY A 219 -33.71 -14.99 0.42
CA GLY A 219 -34.16 -15.96 1.42
C GLY A 219 -35.65 -16.35 1.49
N ALA A 220 -36.49 -15.96 0.54
CA ALA A 220 -37.91 -16.38 0.47
C ALA A 220 -38.42 -16.73 -0.95
N SER A 221 -37.61 -16.56 -2.00
CA SER A 221 -38.02 -16.91 -3.37
C SER A 221 -36.85 -17.53 -4.08
N VAL A 222 -36.79 -18.86 -4.07
CA VAL A 222 -35.87 -19.60 -4.93
C VAL A 222 -36.56 -19.65 -6.29
N VAL A 223 -36.19 -18.74 -7.18
CA VAL A 223 -36.62 -18.81 -8.59
C VAL A 223 -36.16 -20.17 -9.11
N ALA A 224 -37.12 -21.03 -9.44
CA ALA A 224 -36.81 -22.31 -10.05
C ALA A 224 -36.47 -22.05 -11.52
N GLU A 225 -35.31 -22.53 -11.95
CA GLU A 225 -34.94 -22.52 -13.36
C GLU A 225 -35.81 -23.55 -14.08
N ILE A 226 -36.60 -23.10 -15.05
CA ILE A 226 -37.56 -23.95 -15.75
C ILE A 226 -36.88 -24.56 -16.97
N VAL A 227 -36.92 -25.89 -17.07
CA VAL A 227 -36.40 -26.65 -18.21
C VAL A 227 -37.57 -27.31 -18.94
N PRO A 228 -37.79 -27.02 -20.23
CA PRO A 228 -38.81 -27.71 -21.04
C PRO A 228 -38.55 -29.22 -21.11
N ARG A 229 -39.59 -30.07 -21.09
CA ARG A 229 -39.37 -31.52 -21.27
C ARG A 229 -38.78 -31.86 -22.64
N ALA A 230 -39.18 -31.12 -23.66
CA ALA A 230 -38.66 -31.22 -25.03
C ALA A 230 -37.22 -30.67 -25.20
N ALA A 231 -36.52 -30.29 -24.12
CA ALA A 231 -35.17 -29.78 -24.20
C ALA A 231 -34.18 -30.85 -24.68
N ASP A 232 -33.43 -30.52 -25.73
CA ASP A 232 -32.38 -31.39 -26.29
C ASP A 232 -31.15 -31.50 -25.37
N VAL A 233 -30.36 -32.56 -25.56
CA VAL A 233 -29.02 -32.67 -24.98
C VAL A 233 -28.18 -31.48 -25.44
N GLY A 234 -27.57 -30.76 -24.51
CA GLY A 234 -26.91 -29.49 -24.80
C GLY A 234 -27.69 -28.26 -24.33
N TYR A 235 -28.94 -28.41 -23.86
CA TYR A 235 -29.73 -27.29 -23.35
C TYR A 235 -29.10 -26.64 -22.11
N LEU A 236 -28.87 -25.33 -22.17
CA LEU A 236 -28.38 -24.52 -21.05
C LEU A 236 -29.49 -24.33 -20.03
N VAL A 237 -29.36 -24.98 -18.87
CA VAL A 237 -30.30 -24.89 -17.76
C VAL A 237 -30.12 -23.58 -16.99
N THR A 238 -28.88 -23.28 -16.60
CA THR A 238 -28.55 -22.06 -15.85
C THR A 238 -27.05 -21.80 -15.91
N LYS A 239 -26.63 -20.59 -15.59
CA LYS A 239 -25.22 -20.16 -15.59
C LYS A 239 -24.84 -19.64 -14.21
N VAL A 240 -23.99 -20.35 -13.46
CA VAL A 240 -23.52 -19.86 -12.17
C VAL A 240 -22.45 -18.79 -12.40
N VAL A 241 -22.69 -17.60 -11.85
CA VAL A 241 -21.78 -16.46 -11.91
C VAL A 241 -21.31 -16.15 -10.50
N ALA A 242 -20.01 -16.22 -10.28
CA ALA A 242 -19.38 -15.86 -9.03
C ALA A 242 -18.17 -14.95 -9.27
N VAL A 243 -17.86 -14.14 -8.27
CA VAL A 243 -16.72 -13.22 -8.26
C VAL A 243 -15.92 -13.44 -6.98
N ASP A 244 -14.65 -13.11 -7.04
CA ASP A 244 -13.77 -13.06 -5.89
C ASP A 244 -12.95 -11.77 -6.01
N VAL A 245 -12.79 -11.08 -4.89
CA VAL A 245 -12.16 -9.75 -4.83
C VAL A 245 -10.64 -9.84 -4.69
N ASP A 246 -10.13 -11.00 -4.26
CA ASP A 246 -8.70 -11.28 -4.14
C ASP A 246 -8.02 -11.29 -5.53
N SER A 247 -6.74 -11.64 -5.61
CA SER A 247 -5.99 -11.66 -6.86
C SER A 247 -5.28 -12.99 -7.16
N GLY A 248 -4.90 -13.17 -8.43
CA GLY A 248 -4.14 -14.35 -8.86
C GLY A 248 -4.87 -15.67 -8.56
N GLN A 249 -4.23 -16.54 -7.77
CA GLN A 249 -4.80 -17.85 -7.39
C GLN A 249 -5.91 -17.74 -6.35
N ASN A 250 -5.86 -16.72 -5.50
CA ASN A 250 -6.86 -16.46 -4.46
C ASN A 250 -8.22 -16.11 -5.09
N ALA A 251 -8.24 -15.43 -6.24
CA ALA A 251 -9.47 -15.21 -7.01
C ALA A 251 -9.71 -16.21 -8.17
N TRP A 252 -8.94 -17.31 -8.24
CA TRP A 252 -9.14 -18.31 -9.28
C TRP A 252 -10.27 -19.26 -8.90
N LEU A 253 -11.44 -19.05 -9.49
CA LEU A 253 -12.62 -19.85 -9.17
C LEU A 253 -12.66 -21.22 -9.86
N SER A 254 -13.13 -22.21 -9.12
CA SER A 254 -13.45 -23.54 -9.60
C SER A 254 -14.81 -23.99 -9.09
N TYR A 255 -15.56 -24.68 -9.92
CA TYR A 255 -16.94 -25.03 -9.63
C TYR A 255 -17.12 -26.54 -9.55
N LYS A 256 -17.84 -27.01 -8.53
CA LYS A 256 -18.09 -28.43 -8.29
C LYS A 256 -19.56 -28.67 -7.99
N LEU A 257 -20.17 -29.64 -8.67
CA LEU A 257 -21.51 -30.10 -8.33
C LEU A 257 -21.42 -31.04 -7.12
N GLN A 258 -22.01 -30.64 -6.00
CA GLN A 258 -22.10 -31.47 -4.81
C GLN A 258 -23.24 -32.48 -5.00
N LYS A 259 -22.91 -33.77 -4.90
CA LYS A 259 -23.85 -34.87 -5.12
C LYS A 259 -24.99 -34.81 -4.10
N ALA A 260 -26.24 -34.88 -4.58
CA ALA A 260 -27.40 -35.08 -3.71
C ALA A 260 -27.29 -36.44 -3.00
N THR A 261 -27.28 -36.41 -1.67
CA THR A 261 -27.09 -37.60 -0.82
C THR A 261 -28.32 -38.53 -0.86
N ASP A 262 -29.50 -38.04 -1.23
CA ASP A 262 -30.70 -38.86 -1.28
C ASP A 262 -30.88 -39.56 -2.63
N ARG A 263 -30.44 -40.83 -2.67
CA ARG A 263 -30.98 -41.84 -3.59
C ARG A 263 -32.45 -42.21 -3.30
N ALA A 264 -33.03 -41.71 -2.21
CA ALA A 264 -34.31 -42.16 -1.66
C ALA A 264 -35.55 -41.35 -2.10
N LEU A 265 -35.41 -40.28 -2.89
CA LEU A 265 -36.55 -39.49 -3.38
C LEU A 265 -37.13 -39.98 -4.72
N PHE A 266 -36.64 -41.11 -5.23
CA PHE A 266 -37.14 -41.72 -6.47
C PHE A 266 -37.99 -42.95 -6.19
N GLU A 267 -39.07 -42.74 -5.44
CA GLU A 267 -40.26 -43.55 -5.63
C GLU A 267 -41.14 -42.77 -6.60
N VAL A 268 -41.36 -43.33 -7.79
CA VAL A 268 -42.30 -42.76 -8.78
C VAL A 268 -43.69 -42.92 -8.19
N VAL A 269 -44.11 -41.96 -7.37
CA VAL A 269 -45.51 -41.67 -7.22
C VAL A 269 -45.86 -40.86 -8.45
N LEU A 270 -46.61 -41.51 -9.32
CA LEU A 270 -47.16 -40.98 -10.55
C LEU A 270 -48.24 -39.96 -10.16
N ASP A 271 -47.81 -38.79 -9.70
CA ASP A 271 -48.69 -37.63 -9.55
C ASP A 271 -48.27 -36.56 -10.55
N LYS A 272 -49.29 -35.97 -11.15
CA LYS A 272 -49.20 -35.11 -12.31
C LYS A 272 -48.38 -33.84 -12.02
N ASP A 273 -47.51 -33.50 -12.98
CA ASP A 273 -47.14 -32.12 -13.33
C ASP A 273 -46.16 -31.32 -12.42
N ALA A 274 -44.95 -31.84 -12.16
CA ALA A 274 -43.65 -31.13 -12.25
C ALA A 274 -42.53 -31.90 -11.52
N VAL A 275 -41.45 -32.27 -12.22
CA VAL A 275 -40.26 -32.84 -11.54
C VAL A 275 -39.39 -31.69 -11.02
N LYS A 276 -39.29 -31.55 -9.69
CA LYS A 276 -38.45 -30.55 -9.03
C LYS A 276 -37.14 -31.20 -8.57
N GLN A 277 -36.01 -30.65 -9.00
CA GLN A 277 -34.67 -31.10 -8.62
C GLN A 277 -33.91 -29.99 -7.93
N LYS A 278 -33.31 -30.26 -6.77
CA LYS A 278 -32.40 -29.34 -6.09
C LYS A 278 -30.96 -29.74 -6.33
N LEU A 279 -30.17 -28.82 -6.87
CA LEU A 279 -28.76 -28.99 -7.20
C LEU A 279 -27.94 -28.06 -6.32
N THR A 280 -26.88 -28.58 -5.70
CA THR A 280 -25.97 -27.79 -4.88
C THR A 280 -24.65 -27.64 -5.62
N VAL A 281 -24.28 -26.41 -5.96
CA VAL A 281 -22.99 -26.09 -6.58
C VAL A 281 -22.10 -25.41 -5.55
N VAL A 282 -20.86 -25.88 -5.44
CA VAL A 282 -19.82 -25.29 -4.60
C VAL A 282 -18.84 -24.57 -5.51
N VAL A 283 -18.70 -23.26 -5.30
CA VAL A 283 -17.68 -22.43 -5.91
C VAL A 283 -16.53 -22.34 -4.92
N GLU A 284 -15.33 -22.74 -5.34
CA GLU A 284 -14.13 -22.78 -4.50
C GLU A 284 -12.99 -22.08 -5.22
N ASP A 285 -12.31 -21.18 -4.53
CA ASP A 285 -11.09 -20.54 -5.03
C ASP A 285 -9.90 -21.53 -5.11
N LYS A 286 -8.71 -21.02 -5.50
CA LYS A 286 -7.45 -21.77 -5.46
C LYS A 286 -6.46 -21.20 -4.46
N GLY A 287 -6.92 -20.35 -3.54
CA GLY A 287 -6.09 -19.81 -2.48
C GLY A 287 -5.72 -20.87 -1.44
N GLN A 288 -4.81 -20.52 -0.52
CA GLN A 288 -4.45 -21.36 0.61
C GLN A 288 -4.63 -20.60 1.94
N PRO A 289 -5.53 -21.03 2.85
CA PRO A 289 -6.51 -22.11 2.67
C PRO A 289 -7.56 -21.75 1.61
N SER A 290 -8.11 -22.75 0.90
CA SER A 290 -9.16 -22.48 -0.07
C SER A 290 -10.47 -22.08 0.63
N ARG A 291 -11.16 -21.08 0.08
CA ARG A 291 -12.49 -20.64 0.55
C ARG A 291 -13.53 -20.97 -0.51
N SER A 292 -14.78 -21.06 -0.06
CA SER A 292 -15.88 -21.49 -0.92
C SER A 292 -17.21 -20.84 -0.59
N ALA A 293 -18.06 -20.73 -1.60
CA ALA A 293 -19.47 -20.40 -1.48
C ALA A 293 -20.34 -21.49 -2.09
N VAL A 294 -21.54 -21.65 -1.52
CA VAL A 294 -22.48 -22.70 -1.92
C VAL A 294 -23.74 -22.05 -2.45
N VAL A 295 -24.20 -22.52 -3.61
CA VAL A 295 -25.44 -22.07 -4.24
C VAL A 295 -26.38 -23.24 -4.44
N SER A 296 -27.64 -23.07 -4.04
CA SER A 296 -28.71 -24.03 -4.30
C SER A 296 -29.52 -23.59 -5.50
N ILE A 297 -29.64 -24.46 -6.49
CA ILE A 297 -30.36 -24.24 -7.74
C ILE A 297 -31.53 -25.21 -7.75
N ASN A 298 -32.75 -24.67 -7.71
CA ASN A 298 -33.95 -25.47 -7.93
C ASN A 298 -34.25 -25.48 -9.43
N VAL A 299 -34.35 -26.67 -10.02
CA VAL A 299 -34.69 -26.87 -11.42
C VAL A 299 -36.06 -27.52 -11.47
N ALA A 300 -36.98 -26.93 -12.22
CA ALA A 300 -38.32 -27.48 -12.43
C ALA A 300 -38.47 -27.89 -13.90
N VAL A 301 -38.85 -29.14 -14.14
CA VAL A 301 -39.13 -29.63 -15.48
C VAL A 301 -40.62 -29.49 -15.76
N ALA A 302 -40.99 -28.60 -16.69
CA ALA A 302 -42.38 -28.28 -17.03
C ALA A 302 -42.51 -27.85 -18.50
N ASP A 303 -43.67 -28.10 -19.10
CA ASP A 303 -43.94 -27.76 -20.50
C ASP A 303 -44.48 -26.34 -20.66
N SER A 304 -45.02 -25.73 -19.58
CA SER A 304 -45.58 -24.38 -19.62
C SER A 304 -45.49 -23.64 -18.26
N PHE A 305 -45.22 -22.32 -18.30
CA PHE A 305 -45.17 -21.43 -17.13
C PHE A 305 -46.43 -21.45 -16.22
N PRO A 306 -47.67 -21.66 -16.74
CA PRO A 306 -48.88 -21.74 -15.92
C PRO A 306 -48.95 -22.93 -14.95
N GLU A 307 -48.37 -24.09 -15.27
CA GLU A 307 -48.41 -25.29 -14.41
C GLU A 307 -47.55 -25.13 -13.14
N VAL A 308 -46.44 -24.41 -13.25
CA VAL A 308 -45.54 -24.17 -12.11
C VAL A 308 -46.21 -23.24 -11.09
N LEU A 309 -46.96 -22.22 -11.53
CA LEU A 309 -47.63 -21.27 -10.65
C LEU A 309 -48.87 -21.86 -9.94
N SER A 310 -49.54 -22.86 -10.53
CA SER A 310 -50.71 -23.51 -9.90
C SER A 310 -50.37 -24.40 -8.71
N GLU A 311 -49.13 -24.87 -8.56
CA GLU A 311 -48.69 -25.60 -7.36
C GLU A 311 -48.09 -24.68 -6.27
N PHE A 312 -47.65 -23.46 -6.61
CA PHE A 312 -47.17 -22.51 -5.61
C PHE A 312 -48.29 -21.84 -4.81
N THR A 313 -49.55 -22.01 -5.21
CA THR A 313 -50.72 -21.53 -4.44
C THR A 313 -51.07 -22.37 -3.21
N ASP A 314 -50.45 -23.54 -3.02
CA ASP A 314 -50.70 -24.39 -1.84
C ASP A 314 -49.80 -24.11 -0.62
N PHE A 315 -48.96 -23.07 -0.67
CA PHE A 315 -48.25 -22.53 0.50
C PHE A 315 -48.86 -21.22 1.06
N THR A 316 -50.11 -20.92 0.73
CA THR A 316 -50.84 -19.81 1.36
C THR A 316 -51.99 -20.32 2.22
N HIS A 317 -51.66 -20.85 3.40
CA HIS A 317 -52.56 -20.75 4.56
C HIS A 317 -51.79 -20.87 5.88
N GLU A 318 -50.79 -20.01 6.08
CA GLU A 318 -50.44 -19.52 7.42
C GLU A 318 -49.51 -18.29 7.32
N LYS A 319 -50.05 -17.19 6.82
CA LYS A 319 -49.56 -15.87 7.23
C LYS A 319 -50.76 -14.97 7.47
N GLN A 320 -51.06 -14.79 8.75
CA GLN A 320 -51.57 -13.54 9.27
C GLN A 320 -50.56 -12.45 8.84
N TYR A 321 -50.67 -11.99 7.59
CA TYR A 321 -49.84 -10.90 7.09
C TYR A 321 -50.36 -9.65 7.80
N ASP A 322 -49.46 -9.07 8.58
CA ASP A 322 -49.69 -8.01 9.55
C ASP A 322 -50.20 -6.74 8.83
N ASP A 323 -51.53 -6.58 8.75
CA ASP A 323 -52.19 -5.31 8.39
C ASP A 323 -51.65 -4.14 9.24
N ASN A 324 -51.10 -4.46 10.42
CA ASN A 324 -50.44 -3.51 11.28
C ASN A 324 -49.14 -2.95 10.67
N LEU A 325 -48.34 -3.76 9.96
CA LEU A 325 -47.04 -3.31 9.45
C LEU A 325 -47.19 -2.34 8.27
N THR A 326 -48.12 -2.62 7.35
CA THR A 326 -48.46 -1.70 6.25
C THR A 326 -49.07 -0.42 6.80
N PHE A 327 -49.91 -0.51 7.83
CA PHE A 327 -50.44 0.64 8.55
C PHE A 327 -49.34 1.49 9.21
N TYR A 328 -48.39 0.88 9.94
CA TYR A 328 -47.28 1.60 10.57
C TYR A 328 -46.33 2.22 9.55
N LEU A 329 -46.10 1.57 8.41
CA LEU A 329 -45.26 2.13 7.34
C LEU A 329 -45.93 3.36 6.70
N VAL A 330 -47.23 3.30 6.43
CA VAL A 330 -48.00 4.45 5.92
C VAL A 330 -48.04 5.58 6.96
N LEU A 331 -48.23 5.25 8.24
CA LEU A 331 -48.23 6.22 9.34
C LEU A 331 -46.86 6.90 9.50
N ALA A 332 -45.76 6.14 9.38
CA ALA A 332 -44.41 6.68 9.43
C ALA A 332 -44.13 7.61 8.24
N LEU A 333 -44.54 7.23 7.04
CA LEU A 333 -44.35 8.02 5.83
C LEU A 333 -45.16 9.33 5.87
N ALA A 334 -46.38 9.27 6.41
CA ALA A 334 -47.21 10.44 6.69
C ALA A 334 -46.57 11.36 7.74
N ALA A 335 -46.02 10.81 8.82
CA ALA A 335 -45.36 11.58 9.88
C ALA A 335 -44.08 12.30 9.39
N VAL A 336 -43.26 11.62 8.58
CA VAL A 336 -42.05 12.22 7.98
C VAL A 336 -42.43 13.33 6.99
N SER A 337 -43.46 13.11 6.17
CA SER A 337 -43.98 14.13 5.26
C SER A 337 -44.51 15.37 6.01
N PHE A 338 -45.23 15.16 7.11
CA PHE A 338 -45.71 16.25 7.97
C PHE A 338 -44.57 17.04 8.62
N LEU A 339 -43.54 16.35 9.14
CA LEU A 339 -42.34 16.99 9.68
C LEU A 339 -41.59 17.79 8.62
N PHE A 340 -41.47 17.26 7.40
CA PHE A 340 -40.84 17.98 6.30
C PHE A 340 -41.60 19.26 5.94
N ILE A 341 -42.93 19.19 5.81
CA ILE A 341 -43.77 20.35 5.47
C ILE A 341 -43.71 21.40 6.57
N THR A 342 -43.78 21.00 7.84
CA THR A 342 -43.67 21.95 8.98
C THR A 342 -42.30 22.64 9.01
N CYS A 343 -41.21 21.94 8.76
CA CYS A 343 -39.88 22.53 8.60
C CYS A 343 -39.83 23.56 7.46
N VAL A 344 -40.38 23.23 6.29
CA VAL A 344 -40.43 24.17 5.15
C VAL A 344 -41.24 25.42 5.49
N VAL A 345 -42.39 25.27 6.15
CA VAL A 345 -43.21 26.41 6.58
C VAL A 345 -42.49 27.28 7.60
N VAL A 346 -41.76 26.68 8.55
CA VAL A 346 -40.93 27.43 9.52
C VAL A 346 -39.82 28.20 8.80
N ILE A 347 -39.12 27.57 7.85
CA ILE A 347 -38.07 28.23 7.06
C ILE A 347 -38.65 29.41 6.28
N ILE A 348 -39.79 29.23 5.62
CA ILE A 348 -40.47 30.31 4.89
C ILE A 348 -40.89 31.42 5.86
N SER A 349 -41.44 31.09 7.02
CA SER A 349 -41.86 32.05 8.04
C SER A 349 -40.67 32.86 8.58
N VAL A 350 -39.53 32.20 8.84
CA VAL A 350 -38.28 32.87 9.24
C VAL A 350 -37.76 33.76 8.12
N LYS A 351 -37.85 33.31 6.86
CA LYS A 351 -37.40 34.09 5.69
C LYS A 351 -38.28 35.32 5.48
N ILE A 352 -39.59 35.20 5.66
CA ILE A 352 -40.55 36.32 5.62
C ILE A 352 -40.30 37.25 6.81
N TYR A 353 -40.07 36.72 8.02
CA TYR A 353 -39.76 37.52 9.20
C TYR A 353 -38.47 38.32 9.01
N ARG A 354 -37.38 37.68 8.54
CA ARG A 354 -36.11 38.34 8.21
C ARG A 354 -36.27 39.37 7.10
N TRP A 355 -37.07 39.08 6.07
CA TRP A 355 -37.37 40.02 4.99
C TRP A 355 -38.20 41.22 5.47
N ARG A 356 -39.09 41.02 6.44
CA ARG A 356 -39.87 42.09 7.05
C ARG A 356 -39.02 42.93 8.01
N GLN A 357 -38.09 42.30 8.72
CA GLN A 357 -37.12 42.95 9.61
C GLN A 357 -36.09 43.77 8.82
N SER A 358 -35.65 43.30 7.65
CA SER A 358 -34.74 44.05 6.77
C SER A 358 -35.40 45.28 6.12
N ARG A 359 -36.74 45.32 6.02
CA ARG A 359 -37.51 46.48 5.54
C ARG A 359 -37.76 47.55 6.62
N PHE A 360 -37.51 47.26 7.89
CA PHE A 360 -37.71 48.21 9.01
C PHE A 360 -36.42 48.91 9.48
N LEU A 361 -35.24 48.53 8.98
CA LEU A 361 -33.95 48.98 9.51
C LEU A 361 -33.01 49.70 8.53
N TYR A 362 -33.48 50.18 7.38
CA TYR A 362 -32.67 51.04 6.50
C TYR A 362 -33.46 52.27 6.04
N GLN A 363 -33.42 53.30 6.88
CA GLN A 363 -33.51 54.69 6.45
C GLN A 363 -32.20 55.37 6.81
N SER A 364 -31.22 55.34 5.90
CA SER A 364 -30.06 56.21 5.93
C SER A 364 -29.27 56.10 4.62
N ASN A 365 -29.21 57.21 3.90
CA ASN A 365 -28.47 57.43 2.66
C ASN A 365 -26.96 57.49 2.89
N LEU A 366 -26.15 56.90 1.99
CA LEU A 366 -25.01 57.51 1.28
C LEU A 366 -24.23 56.44 0.45
N PRO A 367 -23.54 56.82 -0.65
CA PRO A 367 -23.15 55.89 -1.73
C PRO A 367 -21.69 55.44 -1.67
N VAL A 368 -21.41 54.21 -2.13
CA VAL A 368 -20.06 53.75 -2.49
C VAL A 368 -20.11 52.96 -3.81
N ILE A 369 -19.19 53.29 -4.69
CA ILE A 369 -18.96 52.82 -6.07
C ILE A 369 -18.32 51.41 -6.05
N PRO A 370 -18.74 50.44 -6.90
CA PRO A 370 -18.03 49.18 -7.05
C PRO A 370 -17.04 49.18 -8.23
N TYR A 371 -15.82 48.73 -7.95
CA TYR A 371 -14.79 48.35 -8.91
C TYR A 371 -15.04 46.92 -9.44
N TYR A 372 -14.90 46.72 -10.75
CA TYR A 372 -14.84 45.41 -11.42
C TYR A 372 -13.39 45.06 -11.79
N PRO A 373 -13.07 43.76 -11.90
CA PRO A 373 -12.09 43.30 -12.89
C PRO A 373 -12.66 42.25 -13.87
N PRO A 374 -12.01 42.03 -15.04
CA PRO A 374 -12.70 41.64 -16.26
C PRO A 374 -12.40 40.20 -16.77
N HIS A 375 -13.29 39.80 -17.68
CA HIS A 375 -13.30 38.75 -18.70
C HIS A 375 -11.97 38.18 -19.22
N TYR A 376 -12.04 36.88 -19.58
CA TYR A 376 -11.70 36.28 -20.89
C TYR A 376 -12.43 34.92 -20.96
N ALA A 377 -12.82 34.32 -22.08
CA ALA A 377 -13.38 34.75 -23.36
C ALA A 377 -14.01 33.48 -23.96
N ASP A 378 -15.04 33.71 -24.75
CA ASP A 378 -15.93 32.75 -25.37
C ASP A 378 -15.38 32.34 -26.75
N THR A 379 -15.44 31.05 -27.10
CA THR A 379 -15.59 30.61 -28.50
C THR A 379 -16.34 29.28 -28.52
N GLY A 380 -17.64 29.35 -28.79
CA GLY A 380 -18.44 28.21 -29.18
C GLY A 380 -18.29 27.88 -30.67
N VAL A 381 -18.25 26.59 -31.00
CA VAL A 381 -18.81 26.04 -32.24
C VAL A 381 -19.47 24.69 -31.92
N THR A 382 -20.70 24.58 -32.38
CA THR A 382 -21.69 23.50 -32.29
C THR A 382 -21.25 22.17 -32.92
N GLY A 383 -21.64 21.05 -32.29
CA GLY A 383 -21.66 19.71 -32.91
C GLY A 383 -22.33 18.69 -31.98
N THR A 384 -23.41 18.06 -32.45
CA THR A 384 -24.33 17.18 -31.72
C THR A 384 -23.97 15.68 -31.82
N LEU A 385 -24.40 14.92 -30.79
CA LEU A 385 -24.71 13.47 -30.70
C LEU A 385 -23.60 12.46 -30.27
N PRO A 386 -23.98 11.32 -29.63
CA PRO A 386 -23.30 10.78 -28.46
C PRO A 386 -22.82 9.32 -28.64
N HIS A 387 -21.57 9.00 -28.33
CA HIS A 387 -21.07 7.63 -28.18
C HIS A 387 -19.93 7.69 -27.15
N GLY A 388 -19.92 6.94 -26.06
CA GLY A 388 -19.84 5.47 -26.04
C GLY A 388 -18.41 5.14 -25.64
N TYR A 389 -18.13 5.03 -24.34
CA TYR A 389 -16.81 4.66 -23.85
C TYR A 389 -16.59 3.16 -24.09
N ASN A 390 -15.78 2.84 -25.09
CA ASN A 390 -15.13 1.54 -25.22
C ASN A 390 -13.92 1.51 -24.30
N TYR A 391 -13.85 0.52 -23.41
CA TYR A 391 -12.61 0.15 -22.73
C TYR A 391 -11.90 -0.91 -23.58
N GLU A 392 -10.64 -0.67 -23.89
CA GLU A 392 -9.74 -1.60 -24.55
C GLU A 392 -8.94 -2.32 -23.44
N VAL A 393 -9.16 -3.63 -23.28
CA VAL A 393 -8.40 -4.45 -22.32
C VAL A 393 -7.35 -5.24 -23.10
N CYS A 394 -6.08 -4.92 -22.85
CA CYS A 394 -4.95 -5.74 -23.28
C CYS A 394 -4.96 -7.07 -22.51
N ILE A 395 -5.17 -8.18 -23.20
CA ILE A 395 -5.00 -9.53 -22.65
C ILE A 395 -3.57 -9.98 -22.96
N THR A 396 -2.79 -10.28 -21.91
CA THR A 396 -1.55 -11.04 -22.07
C THR A 396 -1.90 -12.50 -22.33
N THR A 397 -1.57 -12.97 -23.53
CA THR A 397 -1.49 -14.39 -23.87
C THR A 397 -0.46 -15.06 -22.97
N ASP A 398 -0.86 -16.06 -22.18
CA ASP A 398 -0.31 -17.43 -22.23
C ASP A 398 -0.80 -18.25 -21.03
N SER A 399 -1.62 -19.27 -21.29
CA SER A 399 -1.62 -20.56 -20.59
C SER A 399 -2.76 -21.41 -21.16
N ARG A 400 -2.46 -22.12 -22.24
CA ARG A 400 -3.29 -23.23 -22.72
C ARG A 400 -3.20 -24.37 -21.69
N LYS A 401 -4.14 -24.43 -20.75
CA LYS A 401 -4.68 -25.66 -20.15
C LYS A 401 -5.77 -25.34 -19.13
N SER A 402 -7.02 -25.39 -19.56
CA SER A 402 -8.16 -25.64 -18.68
C SER A 402 -8.21 -27.15 -18.42
N ASP A 403 -7.78 -27.58 -17.23
CA ASP A 403 -7.97 -28.97 -16.79
C ASP A 403 -9.44 -29.17 -16.38
N CYS A 404 -10.28 -29.45 -17.38
CA CYS A 404 -11.64 -29.92 -17.15
C CYS A 404 -11.60 -31.41 -16.77
N LYS A 405 -11.73 -31.71 -15.48
CA LYS A 405 -12.01 -33.09 -15.04
C LYS A 405 -13.48 -33.41 -15.33
N PHE A 406 -13.72 -34.14 -16.42
CA PHE A 406 -15.00 -34.81 -16.65
C PHE A 406 -15.16 -35.93 -15.64
N SER A 407 -16.07 -35.74 -14.68
CA SER A 407 -16.52 -36.83 -13.84
C SER A 407 -17.69 -37.50 -14.55
N THR A 408 -17.46 -38.67 -15.16
CA THR A 408 -18.54 -39.56 -15.58
C THR A 408 -19.17 -40.16 -14.33
N LEU A 409 -20.19 -39.51 -13.79
CA LEU A 409 -21.00 -40.07 -12.70
C LEU A 409 -22.33 -40.56 -13.27
N ASP A 410 -22.49 -41.87 -13.28
CA ASP A 410 -23.75 -42.52 -13.59
C ASP A 410 -24.89 -41.97 -12.71
N ASN A 411 -26.01 -41.70 -13.39
CA ASN A 411 -27.33 -41.28 -12.90
C ASN A 411 -27.63 -39.77 -12.72
N PHE A 412 -26.81 -38.83 -13.21
CA PHE A 412 -27.21 -37.42 -13.27
C PHE A 412 -27.40 -36.91 -14.72
N VAL A 413 -28.43 -36.10 -14.94
CA VAL A 413 -28.91 -35.61 -16.25
C VAL A 413 -28.20 -34.31 -16.68
N LEU A 414 -27.29 -33.77 -15.86
CA LEU A 414 -26.66 -32.46 -16.09
C LEU A 414 -25.13 -32.54 -15.98
N SER A 415 -24.43 -31.79 -16.83
CA SER A 415 -22.98 -31.61 -16.76
C SER A 415 -22.56 -30.16 -16.68
N LEU A 416 -21.39 -29.99 -16.12
CA LEU A 416 -20.69 -28.74 -15.96
C LEU A 416 -19.79 -28.49 -17.18
N GLN A 417 -19.99 -27.37 -17.88
CA GLN A 417 -19.10 -26.93 -18.95
C GLN A 417 -18.45 -25.59 -18.57
N CYS A 418 -17.13 -25.51 -18.71
CA CYS A 418 -16.38 -24.25 -18.64
C CYS A 418 -16.14 -23.74 -20.07
N GLN A 419 -16.44 -22.46 -20.31
CA GLN A 419 -16.17 -21.84 -21.60
C GLN A 419 -14.66 -21.60 -21.76
N ALA A 420 -14.13 -21.78 -22.97
CA ALA A 420 -12.70 -21.67 -23.26
C ALA A 420 -12.16 -20.22 -23.26
N ASP A 421 -13.00 -19.22 -22.97
CA ASP A 421 -12.76 -17.81 -23.34
C ASP A 421 -12.35 -16.91 -22.16
N GLY A 422 -11.81 -17.47 -21.08
CA GLY A 422 -11.34 -16.69 -19.92
C GLY A 422 -12.47 -16.08 -19.06
N ASP A 423 -13.72 -16.29 -19.44
CA ASP A 423 -14.90 -15.84 -18.70
C ASP A 423 -15.10 -16.73 -17.45
N ARG A 424 -15.13 -16.13 -16.26
CA ARG A 424 -15.13 -16.81 -14.94
C ARG A 424 -16.43 -17.56 -14.62
N ASN A 425 -17.22 -17.89 -15.63
CA ASN A 425 -18.59 -18.34 -15.49
C ASN A 425 -18.74 -19.84 -15.77
N MET A 426 -19.74 -20.45 -15.15
CA MET A 426 -20.05 -21.86 -15.31
C MET A 426 -21.42 -22.06 -15.94
N GLU A 427 -21.51 -22.88 -16.99
CA GLU A 427 -22.76 -23.27 -17.61
C GLU A 427 -23.18 -24.69 -17.21
N MET A 428 -24.46 -24.84 -16.86
CA MET A 428 -25.06 -26.12 -16.55
C MET A 428 -25.89 -26.59 -17.73
N VAL A 429 -25.53 -27.75 -18.29
CA VAL A 429 -26.05 -28.23 -19.56
C VAL A 429 -26.68 -29.61 -19.43
N LEU A 430 -27.80 -29.84 -20.09
CA LEU A 430 -28.50 -31.13 -20.16
C LEU A 430 -27.66 -32.19 -20.91
N GLN A 431 -27.44 -33.36 -20.31
CA GLN A 431 -26.67 -34.47 -20.91
C GLN A 431 -27.53 -35.65 -21.38
N LYS A 432 -28.80 -35.71 -20.99
CA LYS A 432 -29.74 -36.74 -21.44
C LYS A 432 -31.10 -36.10 -21.72
N PRO A 433 -31.83 -36.54 -22.77
CA PRO A 433 -33.20 -36.09 -22.98
C PRO A 433 -34.05 -36.43 -21.74
N LEU A 434 -34.93 -35.50 -21.36
CA LEU A 434 -35.79 -35.62 -20.18
C LEU A 434 -36.94 -36.62 -20.42
N ASP A 435 -37.29 -36.87 -21.69
CA ASP A 435 -38.33 -37.81 -22.08
C ASP A 435 -37.82 -39.26 -22.02
N ARG A 436 -38.27 -39.97 -20.97
CA ARG A 436 -38.37 -41.43 -20.96
C ARG A 436 -39.83 -41.85 -21.15
N GLU A 437 -40.41 -41.51 -22.29
CA GLU A 437 -41.59 -42.23 -22.78
C GLU A 437 -41.28 -42.94 -24.10
N ASN A 438 -40.89 -44.21 -23.93
CA ASN A 438 -41.08 -45.37 -24.80
C ASN A 438 -40.57 -45.31 -26.26
N LYS A 439 -39.49 -46.08 -26.48
CA LYS A 439 -39.66 -47.35 -27.17
C LYS A 439 -38.81 -48.46 -26.57
#